data_AF-A0A432S5C3-F1
#
_entry.id   AF-A0A432S5C3-F1
#
_cell.length_a   1.000
_cell.length_b   1.000
_cell.length_c   1.000
_cell.angle_alpha   90.00
_cell.angle_beta   90.00
_cell.angle_gamma   90.00
#
_symmetry.space_group_name_H-M   'P 1'
#
loop_
_entity.id
_entity.type
_entity.pdbx_description
1 polymer ?
#
loop_
_entity_poly.entity_id
_entity_poly.type
_entity_poly.pdbx_seq_one_letter_code
_entity_poly.pdbx_strand_id
1 'polypeptide(L)' 'MLKWLLVIAVVVGIYYFFIKKKPMLKAEKPTKKEQSSELVECTVCGTFCSVSEAFIKERRYYCSQECLDA' A
#
# COMPACT_ATOMS: atom_id res chain seq x y z
N MET A 1 12.49 14.24 -27.71
CA MET A 1 12.69 12.88 -27.14
C MET A 1 12.97 12.87 -25.64
N LEU A 2 13.86 13.71 -25.09
CA LEU A 2 14.23 13.71 -23.65
C LEU A 2 13.11 14.10 -22.67
N LYS A 3 12.15 14.94 -23.10
CA LYS A 3 11.03 15.42 -22.27
C LYS A 3 10.18 14.27 -21.72
N TRP A 4 9.89 13.25 -22.53
CA TRP A 4 9.04 12.12 -22.16
C TRP A 4 9.72 11.16 -21.17
N LEU A 5 11.03 10.96 -21.30
CA LEU A 5 11.82 10.14 -20.36
C LEU A 5 11.76 10.70 -18.93
N LEU A 6 11.82 12.02 -18.79
CA LEU A 6 11.77 12.67 -17.49
C LEU A 6 10.39 12.52 -16.82
N VAL A 7 9.31 12.63 -17.61
CA VAL A 7 7.94 12.46 -17.12
C VAL A 7 7.70 11.02 -16.67
N ILE A 8 8.13 10.03 -17.45
CA ILE A 8 8.00 8.60 -17.10
C ILE A 8 8.80 8.29 -15.83
N ALA A 9 10.02 8.84 -15.69
CA ALA A 9 10.85 8.62 -14.51
C ALA A 9 10.20 9.18 -13.23
N VAL A 10 9.54 10.33 -13.30
CA VAL A 10 8.83 10.91 -12.14
C VAL A 10 7.60 10.08 -11.79
N VAL A 11 6.80 9.66 -12.77
CA VAL A 11 5.60 8.84 -12.53
C VAL A 11 5.98 7.48 -11.93
N VAL A 12 7.00 6.82 -12.48
CA VAL A 12 7.52 5.56 -11.93
C VAL A 12 8.16 5.79 -10.56
N GLY A 13 8.85 6.90 -10.36
CA GLY A 13 9.43 7.28 -9.07
C GLY A 13 8.37 7.41 -7.97
N ILE A 14 7.27 8.10 -8.24
CA ILE A 14 6.14 8.23 -7.31
C ILE A 14 5.49 6.86 -7.10
N TYR A 15 5.18 6.12 -8.16
CA TYR A 15 4.58 4.78 -8.06
C TYR A 15 5.45 3.83 -7.21
N TYR A 16 6.77 3.83 -7.44
CA TYR A 16 7.71 2.97 -6.75
C TYR A 16 8.00 3.43 -5.31
N PHE A 17 8.02 4.74 -5.04
CA PHE A 17 8.16 5.26 -3.69
C PHE A 17 6.96 4.88 -2.81
N PHE A 18 5.76 4.92 -3.36
CA PHE A 18 4.52 4.54 -2.67
C PHE A 18 4.32 3.01 -2.55
N ILE A 19 4.91 2.19 -3.43
CA ILE A 19 4.83 0.72 -3.37
C ILE A 19 5.98 0.07 -2.58
N LYS A 20 7.20 0.58 -2.68
CA LYS A 20 8.40 -0.05 -2.09
C LYS A 20 8.48 0.11 -0.56
N LYS A 21 7.77 1.07 0.02
CA LYS A 21 7.76 1.33 1.47
C LYS A 21 6.74 0.50 2.26
N LYS A 22 6.06 -0.46 1.65
CA LYS A 22 5.35 -1.47 2.43
C LYS A 22 6.37 -2.56 2.75
N PRO A 23 6.94 -2.61 3.98
CA PRO A 23 7.70 -3.77 4.37
C PRO A 23 6.77 -4.95 4.09
N MET A 24 7.27 -5.91 3.31
CA MET A 24 6.83 -7.28 3.50
C MET A 24 6.75 -7.46 5.01
N LEU A 25 5.52 -7.73 5.46
CA LEU A 25 5.17 -8.16 6.80
C LEU A 25 6.42 -8.77 7.41
N LYS A 26 6.95 -8.15 8.47
CA LYS A 26 7.93 -8.84 9.30
C LYS A 26 7.32 -10.22 9.51
N ALA A 27 7.98 -11.23 8.95
CA ALA A 27 7.61 -12.62 9.12
C ALA A 27 7.90 -12.96 10.59
N GLU A 28 7.07 -12.45 11.49
CA GLU A 28 7.00 -12.93 12.86
C GLU A 28 6.27 -14.26 12.78
N LYS A 29 7.08 -15.30 12.53
CA LYS A 29 6.96 -16.71 12.90
C LYS A 29 5.56 -17.34 12.74
N PRO A 30 5.43 -18.49 12.04
CA PRO A 30 4.14 -19.11 11.77
C PRO A 30 3.55 -19.68 13.06
N THR A 31 2.70 -18.93 13.75
CA THR A 31 1.75 -19.50 14.71
C THR A 31 0.38 -19.56 14.06
N LYS A 32 0.19 -20.66 13.33
CA LYS A 32 -1.04 -21.44 13.24
C LYS A 32 -2.29 -20.70 13.74
N LYS A 33 -2.96 -19.97 12.86
CA LYS A 33 -4.40 -19.71 12.91
C LYS A 33 -4.84 -19.26 11.53
N GLU A 34 -5.73 -20.06 10.95
CA GLU A 34 -6.54 -19.71 9.80
C GLU A 34 -7.20 -18.35 10.07
N GLN A 35 -6.67 -17.28 9.50
CA GLN A 35 -7.44 -16.06 9.30
C GLN A 35 -7.62 -15.95 7.81
N SER A 36 -8.83 -16.23 7.37
CA SER A 36 -9.36 -15.69 6.13
C SER A 36 -9.21 -14.17 6.23
N SER A 37 -8.05 -13.66 5.85
CA SER A 37 -7.72 -12.25 5.92
C SER A 37 -8.57 -11.56 4.86
N GLU A 38 -9.67 -10.96 5.30
CA GLU A 38 -10.45 -10.07 4.46
C GLU A 38 -9.49 -9.01 3.91
N LEU A 39 -9.29 -9.02 2.60
CA LEU A 39 -8.41 -8.10 1.91
C LEU A 39 -9.24 -6.91 1.45
N VAL A 40 -8.83 -5.72 1.85
CA VAL A 40 -9.46 -4.46 1.47
C VAL A 40 -8.56 -3.65 0.58
N GLU A 41 -9.17 -2.95 -0.37
CA GLU A 41 -8.49 -2.07 -1.31
C GLU A 41 -8.24 -0.69 -0.68
N CYS A 42 -7.01 -0.21 -0.77
CA CYS A 42 -6.65 1.14 -0.38
C CYS A 42 -7.30 2.16 -1.31
N THR A 43 -8.06 3.10 -0.76
CA THR A 43 -8.82 4.08 -1.56
C THR A 43 -7.94 5.08 -2.32
N VAL A 44 -6.67 5.26 -1.93
CA VAL A 44 -5.75 6.22 -2.56
C VAL A 44 -4.92 5.60 -3.67
N CYS A 45 -4.49 4.35 -3.51
CA CYS A 45 -3.52 3.72 -4.42
C CYS A 45 -3.96 2.37 -5.00
N GLY A 46 -5.15 1.87 -4.65
CA GLY A 46 -5.71 0.62 -5.17
C GLY A 46 -4.98 -0.65 -4.73
N THR A 47 -4.06 -0.56 -3.75
CA THR A 47 -3.38 -1.75 -3.23
C THR A 47 -4.26 -2.51 -2.25
N PHE A 48 -4.23 -3.84 -2.32
CA PHE A 48 -4.92 -4.72 -1.36
C PHE A 48 -4.08 -4.94 -0.10
N CYS A 49 -4.68 -4.75 1.07
CA CYS A 49 -4.06 -5.03 2.37
C CYS A 49 -5.08 -5.75 3.27
N SER A 50 -4.59 -6.51 4.25
CA SER A 50 -5.46 -7.18 5.22
C SER A 50 -6.24 -6.14 6.03
N VAL A 51 -7.54 -6.35 6.28
CA VAL A 51 -8.35 -5.48 7.15
C VAL A 51 -7.70 -5.25 8.51
N SER A 52 -7.05 -6.28 9.06
CA SER A 52 -6.32 -6.21 10.35
C SER A 52 -5.09 -5.31 10.33
N GLU A 53 -4.57 -4.97 9.15
CA GLU A 53 -3.34 -4.19 8.96
C GLU A 53 -3.61 -2.85 8.26
N ALA A 54 -4.83 -2.64 7.78
CA ALA A 54 -5.26 -1.43 7.12
C ALA A 54 -5.60 -0.34 8.14
N PHE A 55 -5.22 0.90 7.82
CA PHE A 55 -5.65 2.07 8.58
C PHE A 55 -7.04 2.50 8.13
N ILE A 56 -7.90 2.88 9.08
CA ILE A 56 -9.28 3.28 8.80
C ILE A 56 -9.48 4.74 9.21
N LYS A 57 -9.88 5.59 8.25
CA LYS A 57 -10.28 6.99 8.48
C LYS A 57 -11.52 7.28 7.66
N GLU A 58 -12.54 7.85 8.31
CA GLU A 58 -13.82 8.20 7.66
C GLU A 58 -14.46 7.05 6.87
N ARG A 59 -14.43 5.81 7.41
CA ARG A 59 -14.93 4.59 6.75
C ARG A 59 -14.23 4.19 5.45
N ARG A 60 -13.04 4.74 5.17
CA ARG A 60 -12.17 4.30 4.06
C ARG A 60 -10.97 3.52 4.60
N TYR A 61 -10.49 2.58 3.80
CA TYR A 61 -9.32 1.74 4.11
C TYR A 61 -8.08 2.30 3.42
N TYR A 62 -6.97 2.34 4.16
CA TYR A 62 -5.70 2.87 3.70
C TYR A 62 -4.58 1.91 4.04
N CYS A 63 -3.66 1.73 3.10
CA CYS A 63 -2.53 0.82 3.29
C CYS A 63 -1.41 1.39 4.17
N SER A 64 -1.38 2.71 4.39
CA SER A 64 -0.28 3.40 5.07
C SER A 64 -0.77 4.75 5.59
N GLN A 65 -0.09 5.28 6.61
CA GLN A 65 -0.40 6.61 7.17
C GLN A 65 -0.24 7.73 6.13
N GLU A 66 0.74 7.61 5.23
CA GLU A 66 0.90 8.53 4.09
C GLU A 66 -0.37 8.57 3.20
N CYS A 67 -1.05 7.44 2.98
CA CYS A 67 -2.31 7.41 2.23
C CYS A 67 -3.52 7.90 3.04
N LEU A 68 -3.46 7.83 4.37
CA LEU A 68 -4.53 8.30 5.26
C LEU A 68 -4.53 9.83 5.41
N ASP A 69 -3.38 10.46 5.20
CA ASP A 69 -3.17 11.91 5.23
C ASP A 69 -2.91 12.53 3.84
N ALA A 70 -3.05 11.72 2.78
CA ALA A 70 -2.95 12.14 1.38
C ALA A 70 -4.16 12.94 0.91
#